data_AF-A0A517DU88-F1
#
_entry.id   AF-A0A517DU88-F1
#
_cell.length_a   1.000
_cell.length_b   1.000
_cell.length_c   1.000
_cell.angle_alpha   90.00
_cell.angle_beta   90.00
_cell.angle_gamma   90.00
#
_symmetry.space_group_name_H-M   'P 1'
#
loop_
_entity.id
_entity.type
_entity.pdbx_description
1 polymer ?
#
loop_
_entity_poly.entity_id
_entity_poly.type
_entity_poly.pdbx_seq_one_letter_code
_entity_poly.pdbx_strand_id
1 'polypeptide(L)'
;MRLKVSRSKNSASLYVTKTVYVDKKEKTITVEKLGTEKELREKLNGQDPYVWAKAYIDKLTKKEKEAAGHIFIKRSQSKLIPKGDQVSFNGGYLFLQQLYHDLNLHHICRSISERYKFSFPLDSILSRLVYGRILFPASKLNTCQLSKTLLEQPDFEIQHVYRALEVIAKESDFIQAELYKK
;
A
#
# COMPACT_ATOMS: atom_id res chain seq x y z
N MET A 1 6.24 -16.80 -18.06
CA MET A 1 7.64 -16.31 -18.05
C MET A 1 8.48 -17.10 -19.06
N ARG A 2 9.70 -16.68 -19.43
CA ARG A 2 10.59 -17.40 -20.37
C ARG A 2 12.05 -17.44 -19.92
N LEU A 3 12.76 -18.49 -20.31
CA LEU A 3 14.20 -18.63 -20.07
C LEU A 3 14.98 -17.76 -21.04
N LYS A 4 15.86 -16.90 -20.53
CA LYS A 4 16.85 -16.16 -21.33
C LYS A 4 18.24 -16.67 -20.96
N VAL A 5 19.03 -17.02 -21.98
CA VAL A 5 20.41 -17.49 -21.82
C VAL A 5 21.33 -16.42 -22.40
N SER A 6 22.20 -15.85 -21.59
CA SER A 6 23.25 -14.93 -22.05
C SER A 6 24.56 -15.70 -22.15
N ARG A 7 25.13 -15.79 -23.35
CA ARG A 7 26.38 -16.51 -23.60
C ARG A 7 27.53 -15.52 -23.77
N SER A 8 28.62 -15.78 -23.07
CA SER A 8 29.94 -15.16 -23.28
C SER A 8 30.92 -16.24 -23.79
N LYS A 9 32.13 -15.84 -24.20
CA LYS A 9 33.16 -16.79 -24.67
C LYS A 9 33.45 -17.92 -23.67
N ASN A 10 33.29 -17.67 -22.36
CA ASN A 10 33.68 -18.60 -21.29
C ASN A 10 32.54 -19.00 -20.34
N SER A 11 31.33 -18.46 -20.51
CA SER A 11 30.22 -18.70 -19.57
C SER A 11 28.84 -18.51 -20.19
N ALA A 12 27.88 -19.32 -19.77
CA ALA A 12 26.46 -19.13 -20.08
C ALA A 12 25.70 -18.84 -18.78
N SER A 13 24.99 -17.70 -18.71
CA SER A 13 24.15 -17.31 -17.56
C SER A 13 22.68 -17.47 -17.89
N LEU A 14 21.92 -18.08 -16.98
CA LEU A 14 20.48 -18.34 -17.12
C LEU A 14 19.66 -17.33 -16.33
N TYR A 15 18.64 -16.76 -16.97
CA TYR A 15 17.76 -15.75 -16.41
C TYR A 15 16.29 -16.11 -16.63
N VAL A 16 15.45 -15.82 -15.64
CA VAL A 16 13.99 -15.81 -15.79
C VAL A 16 13.57 -14.42 -16.22
N THR A 17 12.93 -14.31 -17.39
CA THR A 17 12.43 -13.03 -17.90
C THR A 17 10.92 -13.09 -18.10
N LYS A 18 10.26 -11.94 -17.94
CA LYS A 18 8.85 -11.79 -18.30
C LYS A 18 8.64 -10.52 -19.10
N THR A 19 7.73 -10.60 -20.06
CA THR A 19 7.25 -9.44 -20.81
C THR A 19 6.14 -8.78 -20.00
N VAL A 20 6.25 -7.46 -19.80
CA VAL A 20 5.23 -6.62 -19.17
C VAL A 20 4.93 -5.44 -20.08
N TYR A 21 3.69 -4.96 -20.06
CA TYR A 21 3.32 -3.72 -20.74
C TYR A 21 3.38 -2.58 -19.75
N VAL A 22 4.20 -1.56 -20.06
CA VAL A 22 4.29 -0.31 -19.29
C VAL A 22 4.02 0.81 -20.28
N ASP A 23 3.05 1.67 -20.00
CA ASP A 23 2.67 2.81 -20.85
C ASP A 23 2.40 2.44 -22.32
N LYS A 24 1.65 1.35 -22.53
CA LYS A 24 1.32 0.78 -23.86
C LYS A 24 2.54 0.30 -24.67
N LYS A 25 3.75 0.26 -24.09
CA LYS A 25 4.95 -0.29 -24.71
C LYS A 25 5.33 -1.63 -24.07
N GLU A 26 5.72 -2.57 -24.91
CA GLU A 26 6.22 -3.86 -24.47
C GLU A 26 7.62 -3.70 -23.86
N LYS A 27 7.81 -4.16 -22.62
CA LYS A 27 9.11 -4.18 -21.93
C LYS A 27 9.40 -5.57 -21.41
N THR A 28 10.60 -6.10 -21.69
CA THR A 28 11.07 -7.35 -21.07
C THR A 28 11.81 -7.01 -19.78
N ILE A 29 11.31 -7.49 -18.64
CA ILE A 29 11.97 -7.37 -17.33
C ILE A 29 12.58 -8.71 -16.92
N THR A 30 13.71 -8.65 -16.23
CA THR A 30 14.33 -9.83 -15.62
C THR A 30 13.75 -10.01 -14.23
N VAL A 31 13.12 -11.15 -13.98
CA VAL A 31 12.49 -11.49 -12.69
C VAL A 31 13.55 -12.00 -11.72
N GLU A 32 14.43 -12.87 -12.20
CA GLU A 32 15.42 -13.54 -11.37
C GLU A 32 16.61 -14.03 -12.21
N LYS A 33 17.82 -14.00 -11.62
CA LYS A 33 19.02 -14.61 -12.20
C LYS A 33 19.23 -15.98 -11.53
N LEU A 34 19.13 -17.05 -12.32
CA LEU A 34 19.24 -18.43 -11.81
C LEU A 34 20.70 -18.83 -11.52
N GLY A 35 21.65 -18.24 -12.24
CA GLY A 35 23.09 -18.49 -12.08
C GLY A 35 23.78 -18.84 -13.39
N THR A 36 25.06 -19.22 -13.30
CA THR A 36 25.86 -19.65 -14.45
C THR A 36 25.68 -21.15 -14.68
N GLU A 37 25.76 -21.61 -15.93
CA GLU A 37 25.63 -23.03 -16.28
C GLU A 37 26.59 -23.91 -15.48
N LYS A 38 27.83 -23.49 -15.28
CA LYS A 38 28.83 -24.22 -14.48
C LYS A 38 28.39 -24.39 -13.03
N GLU A 39 27.93 -23.30 -12.39
CA GLU A 39 27.44 -23.31 -11.00
C GLU A 39 26.19 -24.18 -10.86
N LEU A 40 25.30 -24.15 -11.87
CA LEU A 40 24.10 -24.97 -11.87
C LEU A 40 24.44 -26.45 -12.08
N ARG A 41 25.41 -26.80 -12.93
CA ARG A 41 25.87 -28.19 -13.09
C ARG A 41 26.47 -28.75 -11.79
N GLU A 42 27.24 -27.93 -11.07
CA GLU A 42 27.81 -28.29 -9.77
C GLU A 42 26.72 -28.49 -8.71
N LYS A 43 25.69 -27.62 -8.68
CA LYS A 43 24.58 -27.73 -7.71
C LYS A 43 23.57 -28.83 -8.02
N LEU A 44 23.44 -29.22 -9.28
CA LEU A 44 22.38 -30.13 -9.75
C LEU A 44 22.85 -31.60 -9.88
N ASN A 45 24.04 -31.95 -9.38
CA ASN A 45 24.56 -33.32 -9.26
C ASN A 45 24.24 -34.24 -10.46
N GLY A 46 24.50 -33.76 -11.69
CA GLY A 46 24.35 -34.54 -12.92
C GLY A 46 23.06 -34.29 -13.72
N GLN A 47 22.16 -33.43 -13.26
CA GLN A 47 20.98 -33.01 -14.04
C GLN A 47 21.32 -31.85 -14.99
N ASP A 48 20.72 -31.83 -16.18
CA ASP A 48 20.89 -30.74 -17.16
C ASP A 48 20.30 -29.40 -16.62
N PRO A 49 21.12 -28.34 -16.45
CA PRO A 49 20.68 -27.03 -15.98
C PRO A 49 19.53 -26.42 -16.79
N TYR A 50 19.46 -26.70 -18.10
CA TYR A 50 18.43 -26.14 -18.98
C TYR A 50 17.06 -26.79 -18.71
N VAL A 51 17.05 -28.10 -18.46
CA VAL A 51 15.83 -28.85 -18.11
C VAL A 51 15.30 -28.41 -16.75
N TRP A 52 16.20 -28.28 -15.76
CA TRP A 52 15.86 -27.78 -14.44
C TRP A 52 15.30 -26.36 -14.49
N ALA A 53 15.96 -25.45 -15.23
CA ALA A 53 15.54 -24.06 -15.34
C ALA A 53 14.16 -23.92 -16.00
N LYS A 54 13.86 -24.74 -17.01
CA LYS A 54 12.54 -24.78 -17.65
C LYS A 54 11.45 -25.24 -16.67
N ALA A 55 11.70 -26.33 -15.94
CA ALA A 55 10.77 -26.82 -14.92
C ALA A 55 10.54 -25.79 -13.79
N TYR A 56 11.58 -25.06 -13.40
CA TYR A 56 11.50 -23.99 -12.41
C TYR A 56 10.63 -22.82 -12.90
N ILE A 57 10.80 -22.40 -14.15
CA ILE A 57 9.99 -21.35 -14.78
C ILE A 57 8.51 -21.76 -14.90
N ASP A 58 8.22 -23.03 -15.18
CA ASP A 58 6.85 -23.54 -15.24
C ASP A 58 6.18 -23.49 -13.86
N LYS A 59 6.91 -23.85 -12.79
CA LYS A 59 6.42 -23.70 -11.40
C LYS A 59 6.13 -22.23 -11.06
N LEU A 60 7.04 -21.32 -11.41
CA LEU A 60 6.84 -19.88 -11.20
C LEU A 60 5.63 -19.34 -11.96
N THR A 61 5.45 -19.77 -13.21
CA THR A 61 4.31 -19.35 -14.04
C THR A 61 2.98 -19.86 -13.48
N LYS A 62 2.94 -21.07 -12.92
CA LYS A 62 1.75 -21.59 -12.22
C LYS A 62 1.41 -20.77 -10.98
N LYS A 63 2.41 -20.47 -10.13
CA LYS A 63 2.21 -19.62 -8.95
C LYS A 63 1.72 -18.22 -9.31
N GLU A 64 2.27 -17.60 -10.35
CA GLU A 64 1.82 -16.28 -10.82
C GLU A 64 0.38 -16.33 -11.35
N LYS A 65 -0.03 -17.41 -12.03
CA LYS A 65 -1.42 -17.63 -12.46
C LYS A 65 -2.38 -17.85 -11.30
N GLU A 66 -1.97 -18.60 -10.27
CA GLU A 66 -2.76 -18.80 -9.05
C GLU A 66 -2.93 -17.48 -8.28
N ALA A 67 -1.86 -16.68 -8.17
CA ALA A 67 -1.90 -15.35 -7.54
C ALA A 67 -2.69 -14.33 -8.36
N ALA A 68 -2.71 -14.44 -9.70
CA ALA A 68 -3.51 -13.63 -10.60
C ALA A 68 -4.97 -14.13 -10.74
N GLY A 69 -5.38 -15.12 -9.95
CA GLY A 69 -6.73 -15.66 -9.98
C GLY A 69 -7.79 -14.61 -9.65
N HIS A 70 -8.90 -14.65 -10.40
CA HIS A 70 -10.06 -13.82 -10.11
C HIS A 70 -10.59 -14.11 -8.69
N ILE A 71 -10.79 -13.06 -7.90
CA ILE A 71 -11.43 -13.17 -6.57
C ILE A 71 -12.93 -13.39 -6.80
N PHE A 72 -13.36 -14.65 -6.71
CA PHE A 72 -14.78 -14.99 -6.75
C PHE A 72 -15.41 -14.77 -5.38
N ILE A 73 -16.15 -13.66 -5.22
CA ILE A 73 -16.90 -13.39 -3.99
C ILE A 73 -18.22 -14.18 -4.04
N LYS A 74 -18.24 -15.38 -3.44
CA LYS A 74 -19.46 -16.17 -3.29
C LYS A 74 -20.41 -15.50 -2.29
N ARG A 75 -21.49 -14.87 -2.79
CA ARG A 75 -22.56 -14.31 -1.96
C ARG A 75 -23.80 -15.20 -2.01
N SER A 76 -24.45 -15.39 -0.86
CA SER A 76 -25.75 -16.07 -0.78
C SER A 76 -26.83 -15.04 -0.51
N GLN A 77 -27.92 -15.07 -1.28
CA GLN A 77 -29.06 -14.16 -1.09
C GLN A 77 -29.78 -14.41 0.24
N SER A 78 -29.76 -15.65 0.74
CA SER A 78 -30.39 -16.04 2.00
C SER A 78 -29.57 -15.70 3.25
N LYS A 79 -28.29 -15.31 3.10
CA LYS A 79 -27.42 -15.03 4.23
C LYS A 79 -27.62 -13.59 4.69
N LEU A 80 -28.23 -13.43 5.86
CA LEU A 80 -28.39 -12.14 6.50
C LEU A 80 -27.05 -11.61 7.03
N ILE A 81 -26.87 -10.29 6.99
CA ILE A 81 -25.72 -9.61 7.60
C ILE A 81 -25.92 -9.61 9.12
N PRO A 82 -24.93 -10.07 9.91
CA PRO A 82 -25.02 -10.02 11.36
C PRO A 82 -25.22 -8.59 11.87
N LYS A 83 -26.00 -8.45 12.95
CA LYS A 83 -26.23 -7.14 13.56
C LYS A 83 -24.92 -6.58 14.10
N GLY A 84 -24.55 -5.39 13.64
CA GLY A 84 -23.32 -4.70 14.04
C GLY A 84 -22.18 -4.82 13.02
N ASP A 85 -22.31 -5.70 12.01
CA ASP A 85 -21.30 -5.82 10.96
C ASP A 85 -21.45 -4.68 9.95
N GLN A 86 -20.40 -3.86 9.85
CA GLN A 86 -20.31 -2.84 8.82
C GLN A 86 -19.77 -3.43 7.52
N VAL A 87 -20.62 -3.50 6.51
CA VAL A 87 -20.30 -4.04 5.18
C VAL A 87 -20.21 -2.97 4.08
N SER A 88 -20.47 -1.71 4.45
CA SER A 88 -20.43 -0.54 3.56
C SER A 88 -19.62 0.57 4.21
N PHE A 89 -18.81 1.26 3.41
CA PHE A 89 -17.88 2.27 3.86
C PHE A 89 -17.90 3.47 2.93
N ASN A 90 -17.69 4.66 3.50
CA ASN A 90 -17.52 5.89 2.76
C ASN A 90 -16.07 5.99 2.26
N GLY A 91 -15.89 5.85 0.94
CA GLY A 91 -14.57 5.96 0.28
C GLY A 91 -14.24 7.33 -0.31
N GLY A 92 -15.17 8.29 -0.28
CA GLY A 92 -14.98 9.60 -0.91
C GLY A 92 -13.80 10.42 -0.35
N TYR A 93 -13.36 10.13 0.86
CA TYR A 93 -12.22 10.78 1.49
C TYR A 93 -10.86 10.38 0.91
N LEU A 94 -10.76 9.28 0.15
CA LEU A 94 -9.48 8.79 -0.37
C LEU A 94 -8.78 9.82 -1.27
N PHE A 95 -9.53 10.63 -2.01
CA PHE A 95 -8.99 11.75 -2.80
C PHE A 95 -8.41 12.86 -1.91
N LEU A 96 -9.09 13.16 -0.80
CA LEU A 96 -8.63 14.13 0.18
C LEU A 96 -7.41 13.61 0.94
N GLN A 97 -7.33 12.30 1.17
CA GLN A 97 -6.18 11.64 1.78
C GLN A 97 -4.95 11.75 0.89
N GLN A 98 -5.09 11.52 -0.41
CA GLN A 98 -4.00 11.75 -1.35
C GLN A 98 -3.50 13.20 -1.26
N LEU A 99 -4.41 14.19 -1.35
CA LEU A 99 -4.04 15.61 -1.22
C LEU A 99 -3.38 15.92 0.13
N TYR A 100 -3.88 15.34 1.22
CA TYR A 100 -3.34 15.50 2.56
C TYR A 100 -1.88 15.01 2.66
N HIS A 101 -1.57 13.87 2.04
CA HIS A 101 -0.19 13.36 1.96
C HIS A 101 0.68 14.19 1.01
N ASP A 102 0.14 14.62 -0.14
CA ASP A 102 0.84 15.48 -1.10
C ASP A 102 1.20 16.84 -0.46
N LEU A 103 0.36 17.36 0.43
CA LEU A 103 0.63 18.56 1.24
C LEU A 103 1.57 18.30 2.43
N ASN A 104 2.07 17.08 2.60
CA ASN A 104 3.00 16.70 3.67
C ASN A 104 2.45 16.84 5.10
N LEU A 105 1.13 16.95 5.28
CA LEU A 105 0.52 17.23 6.58
C LEU A 105 0.84 16.16 7.63
N HIS A 106 0.89 14.89 7.22
CA HIS A 106 1.32 13.77 8.07
C HIS A 106 2.72 13.94 8.67
N HIS A 107 3.67 14.50 7.91
CA HIS A 107 5.02 14.78 8.41
C HIS A 107 5.01 15.97 9.38
N ILE A 108 4.23 17.01 9.10
CA ILE A 108 4.06 18.17 10.00
C ILE A 108 3.48 17.70 11.34
N CYS A 109 2.43 16.86 11.31
CA CYS A 109 1.86 16.26 12.51
C CYS A 109 2.86 15.40 13.28
N ARG A 110 3.74 14.65 12.60
CA ARG A 110 4.80 13.87 13.25
C ARG A 110 5.78 14.77 14.00
N SER A 111 6.27 15.83 13.35
CA SER A 111 7.18 16.80 13.98
C SER A 111 6.57 17.45 15.23
N ILE A 112 5.29 17.84 15.18
CA ILE A 112 4.57 18.38 16.34
C ILE A 112 4.47 17.32 17.44
N SER A 113 4.09 16.09 17.10
CA SER A 113 3.93 15.00 18.06
C SER A 113 5.21 14.68 18.82
N GLU A 114 6.36 14.72 18.13
CA GLU A 114 7.69 14.51 18.73
C GLU A 114 8.07 15.61 19.73
N ARG A 115 7.67 16.87 19.47
CA ARG A 115 7.92 18.01 20.39
C ARG A 115 7.09 17.91 21.67
N TYR A 116 5.79 17.63 21.55
CA TYR A 116 4.87 17.64 22.70
C TYR A 116 4.75 16.30 23.43
N LYS A 117 5.12 15.18 22.79
CA LYS A 117 5.11 13.82 23.37
C LYS A 117 3.76 13.41 23.98
N PHE A 118 2.65 13.82 23.38
CA PHE A 118 1.31 13.36 23.79
C PHE A 118 1.03 11.93 23.32
N SER A 119 0.01 11.30 23.91
CA SER A 119 -0.32 9.88 23.68
C SER A 119 -1.36 9.60 22.58
N PHE A 120 -1.90 10.63 21.93
CA PHE A 120 -2.95 10.50 20.91
C PHE A 120 -2.43 10.70 19.48
N PRO A 121 -3.06 10.09 18.45
CA PRO A 121 -2.58 10.15 17.08
C PRO A 121 -3.00 11.47 16.40
N LEU A 122 -2.16 12.50 16.45
CA LEU A 122 -2.47 13.83 15.91
C LEU A 122 -2.78 13.80 14.40
N ASP A 123 -2.03 13.03 13.63
CA ASP A 123 -2.19 12.89 12.18
C ASP A 123 -3.57 12.29 11.81
N SER A 124 -3.95 11.21 12.50
CA SER A 124 -5.27 10.60 12.36
C SER A 124 -6.36 11.61 12.71
N ILE A 125 -6.23 12.34 13.82
CA ILE A 125 -7.23 13.33 14.22
C ILE A 125 -7.35 14.47 13.21
N LEU A 126 -6.22 15.06 12.78
CA LEU A 126 -6.24 16.17 11.83
C LEU A 126 -6.83 15.75 10.48
N SER A 127 -6.41 14.60 9.94
CA SER A 127 -6.94 14.07 8.69
C SER A 127 -8.46 13.90 8.76
N ARG A 128 -9.02 13.30 9.83
CA ARG A 128 -10.48 13.12 9.98
C ARG A 128 -11.21 14.45 10.14
N LEU A 129 -10.61 15.43 10.83
CA LEU A 129 -11.17 16.78 10.92
C LEU A 129 -11.21 17.47 9.54
N VAL A 130 -10.15 17.37 8.74
CA VAL A 130 -10.10 17.94 7.38
C VAL A 130 -11.11 17.25 6.47
N TYR A 131 -11.12 15.91 6.43
CA TYR A 131 -12.03 15.16 5.57
C TYR A 131 -13.49 15.44 5.95
N GLY A 132 -13.80 15.41 7.24
CA GLY A 132 -15.15 15.69 7.75
C GLY A 132 -15.61 17.10 7.39
N ARG A 133 -14.73 18.10 7.47
CA ARG A 133 -15.05 19.48 7.09
C ARG A 133 -15.38 19.67 5.62
N ILE A 134 -14.84 18.83 4.74
CA ILE A 134 -15.07 18.93 3.30
C ILE A 134 -16.26 18.06 2.88
N LEU A 135 -16.34 16.82 3.34
CA LEU A 135 -17.34 15.85 2.89
C LEU A 135 -18.70 16.03 3.59
N PHE A 136 -18.68 16.21 4.91
CA PHE A 136 -19.89 16.25 5.74
C PHE A 136 -19.72 17.28 6.87
N PRO A 137 -19.70 18.59 6.56
CA PRO A 137 -19.42 19.64 7.54
C PRO A 137 -20.35 19.53 8.76
N ALA A 138 -19.79 19.25 9.93
CA ALA A 138 -20.56 19.01 11.14
C ALA A 138 -19.83 19.42 12.42
N SER A 139 -20.40 19.10 13.58
CA SER A 139 -19.76 19.29 14.89
C SER A 139 -18.54 18.37 15.05
N LYS A 140 -17.67 18.68 16.03
CA LYS A 140 -16.48 17.88 16.36
C LYS A 140 -16.87 16.45 16.77
N LEU A 141 -17.93 16.33 17.58
CA LEU A 141 -18.52 15.06 17.98
C LEU A 141 -19.01 14.26 16.77
N ASN A 142 -19.79 14.90 15.90
CA ASN A 142 -20.35 14.22 14.73
C ASN A 142 -19.25 13.82 13.75
N THR A 143 -18.20 14.63 13.59
CA THR A 143 -17.03 14.28 12.77
C THR A 143 -16.34 13.03 13.29
N CYS A 144 -16.14 12.92 14.61
CA CYS A 144 -15.59 11.73 15.24
C CYS A 144 -16.48 10.50 15.03
N GLN A 145 -17.81 10.64 15.12
CA GLN A 145 -18.75 9.55 14.88
C GLN A 145 -18.77 9.12 13.41
N LEU A 146 -18.83 10.09 12.48
CA LEU A 146 -18.81 9.86 11.04
C LEU A 146 -17.50 9.21 10.57
N SER A 147 -16.38 9.47 11.24
CA SER A 147 -15.11 8.83 10.90
C SER A 147 -15.16 7.29 10.98
N LYS A 148 -16.05 6.71 11.81
CA LYS A 148 -16.28 5.25 11.87
C LYS A 148 -16.93 4.69 10.61
N THR A 149 -17.57 5.54 9.81
CA THR A 149 -18.16 5.15 8.52
C THR A 149 -17.12 5.04 7.40
N LEU A 150 -15.89 5.54 7.62
CA LEU A 150 -14.81 5.49 6.65
C LEU A 150 -14.19 4.08 6.59
N LEU A 151 -13.48 3.80 5.49
CA LEU A 151 -12.76 2.53 5.33
C LEU A 151 -11.67 2.36 6.41
N GLU A 152 -10.91 3.43 6.70
CA GLU A 152 -9.90 3.45 7.75
C GLU A 152 -10.52 3.88 9.09
N GLN A 153 -10.72 2.89 9.96
CA GLN A 153 -11.31 3.11 11.28
C GLN A 153 -10.45 4.05 12.13
N PRO A 154 -11.07 5.00 12.86
CA PRO A 154 -10.35 5.91 13.74
C PRO A 154 -9.74 5.16 14.92
N ASP A 155 -8.54 5.55 15.30
CA ASP A 155 -7.74 5.03 16.43
C ASP A 155 -7.73 5.99 17.63
N PHE A 156 -8.73 6.87 17.70
CA PHE A 156 -8.85 7.89 18.75
C PHE A 156 -10.29 8.07 19.25
N GLU A 157 -10.41 8.67 20.43
CA GLU A 157 -11.67 9.01 21.06
C GLU A 157 -11.92 10.52 21.06
N ILE A 158 -13.15 10.92 21.40
CA ILE A 158 -13.57 12.31 21.32
C ILE A 158 -12.73 13.25 22.22
N GLN A 159 -12.28 12.80 23.39
CA GLN A 159 -11.40 13.63 24.22
C GLN A 159 -10.05 13.90 23.56
N HIS A 160 -9.54 12.99 22.73
CA HIS A 160 -8.32 13.21 21.97
C HIS A 160 -8.52 14.30 20.93
N VAL A 161 -9.69 14.35 20.29
CA VAL A 161 -10.03 15.43 19.34
C VAL A 161 -9.95 16.80 20.00
N TYR A 162 -10.51 16.95 21.21
CA TYR A 162 -10.45 18.22 21.94
C TYR A 162 -9.02 18.61 22.32
N ARG A 163 -8.22 17.67 22.83
CA ARG A 163 -6.81 17.92 23.18
C ARG A 163 -5.97 18.26 21.94
N ALA A 164 -6.17 17.55 20.83
CA ALA A 164 -5.48 17.80 19.58
C ALA A 164 -5.75 19.20 19.05
N LEU A 165 -7.00 19.69 19.14
CA LEU A 165 -7.36 21.03 18.69
C LEU A 165 -6.61 22.13 19.44
N GLU A 166 -6.32 21.96 20.72
CA GLU A 166 -5.50 22.92 21.48
C GLU A 166 -4.06 22.98 20.95
N VAL A 167 -3.48 21.82 20.63
CA VAL A 167 -2.13 21.74 20.05
C VAL A 167 -2.11 22.33 18.64
N ILE A 168 -3.09 21.98 17.80
CA ILE A 168 -3.21 22.51 16.43
C ILE A 168 -3.36 24.03 16.45
N ALA A 169 -4.13 24.58 17.39
CA ALA A 169 -4.28 26.03 17.54
C ALA A 169 -2.97 26.71 17.98
N LYS A 170 -2.20 26.09 18.89
CA LYS A 170 -0.90 26.61 19.33
C LYS A 170 0.16 26.56 18.21
N GLU A 171 0.07 25.57 17.35
CA GLU A 171 1.03 25.31 16.27
C GLU A 171 0.54 25.82 14.90
N SER A 172 -0.50 26.67 14.87
CA SER A 172 -1.10 27.14 13.61
C SER A 172 -0.09 27.81 12.69
N ASP A 173 0.77 28.67 13.25
CA ASP A 173 1.77 29.43 12.50
C ASP A 173 2.85 28.51 11.93
N PHE A 174 3.26 27.50 12.71
CA PHE A 174 4.20 26.48 12.24
C PHE A 174 3.60 25.64 11.12
N ILE A 175 2.36 25.18 11.27
CA ILE A 175 1.66 24.39 10.25
C ILE A 175 1.55 25.19 8.94
N GLN A 176 1.16 26.47 9.03
CA GLN A 176 1.10 27.35 7.86
C GLN A 176 2.48 27.54 7.22
N ALA A 177 3.51 27.85 8.02
CA ALA A 177 4.86 28.04 7.51
C ALA A 177 5.40 26.78 6.79
N GLU A 178 5.16 25.59 7.32
CA GLU A 178 5.58 24.34 6.68
C GLU A 178 4.82 24.03 5.39
N LEU A 179 3.52 24.37 5.31
CA LEU A 179 2.72 24.18 4.10
C LEU A 179 3.22 25.01 2.92
N TYR A 180 3.67 26.25 3.17
CA TYR A 180 4.16 27.16 2.12
C TYR A 180 5.65 27.00 1.78
N LYS A 181 6.37 26.09 2.42
CA LYS A 181 7.78 25.80 2.09
C LYS A 181 7.95 24.92 0.84
N LYS A 182 6.86 24.38 0.30
CA LYS A 182 6.84 23.58 -0.93
C LYS A 182 6.74 24.44 -2.18
#